data_AF-A0A133NAW4-F1
#
_entry.id   AF-A0A133NAW4-F1
#
_cell.length_a   1.000
_cell.length_b   1.000
_cell.length_c   1.000
_cell.angle_alpha   90.00
_cell.angle_beta   90.00
_cell.angle_gamma   90.00
#
_symmetry.space_group_name_H-M   'P 1'
#
loop_
_entity.id
_entity.type
_entity.pdbx_description
1 polymer ?
#
loop_
_entity_poly.entity_id
_entity_poly.type
_entity_poly.pdbx_seq_one_letter_code
_entity_poly.pdbx_strand_id
1 'polypeptide(L)'
;MGQCLLILAISLLGQFLSDLISFPIPKTIIASLILFVLLELKVVKVDYLRGILDICRKNLAFFFMPVGVAIMTKLGERPSMDYLKVLIVMIISTCVIMIVTGKATDIIIGIQEKIFKRNDKGGDNK
;
A
#
# COMPACT_ATOMS: atom_id res chain seq x y z
N MET A 1 11.77 -3.21 -21.23
CA MET A 1 10.62 -2.49 -21.83
C MET A 1 9.28 -3.21 -21.63
N GLY A 2 9.19 -4.53 -21.81
CA GLY A 2 7.91 -5.27 -21.64
C GLY A 2 7.27 -5.20 -20.24
N GLN A 3 8.05 -4.95 -19.19
CA GLN A 3 7.56 -4.80 -17.81
C GLN A 3 6.60 -3.61 -17.66
N CYS A 4 6.93 -2.46 -18.25
CA CYS A 4 6.06 -1.28 -18.25
C CYS A 4 4.77 -1.54 -19.02
N LEU A 5 4.85 -2.25 -20.15
CA LEU A 5 3.67 -2.60 -20.95
C LEU A 5 2.71 -3.47 -20.14
N LEU A 6 3.22 -4.42 -19.35
CA LEU A 6 2.39 -5.26 -18.50
C LEU A 6 1.66 -4.45 -17.42
N ILE A 7 2.36 -3.56 -16.72
CA ILE A 7 1.76 -2.67 -15.71
C ILE A 7 0.75 -1.70 -16.33
N LEU A 8 1.02 -1.21 -17.55
CA LEU A 8 0.09 -0.34 -18.26
C LEU A 8 -1.15 -1.11 -18.72
N ALA A 9 -0.98 -2.32 -19.25
CA ALA A 9 -2.09 -3.21 -19.63
C ALA A 9 -2.96 -3.57 -18.42
N ILE A 10 -2.35 -3.92 -17.26
CA ILE A 10 -3.10 -4.20 -16.04
C ILE A 10 -3.86 -2.97 -15.55
N SER A 11 -3.25 -1.78 -15.65
CA SER A 11 -3.88 -0.52 -15.22
C SER A 11 -5.05 -0.16 -16.12
N LEU A 12 -4.91 -0.37 -17.44
CA LEU A 12 -5.97 -0.16 -18.41
C LEU A 12 -7.13 -1.14 -18.20
N LEU A 13 -6.82 -2.42 -17.95
CA LEU A 13 -7.82 -3.43 -17.59
C LEU A 13 -8.53 -3.08 -16.27
N GLY A 14 -7.80 -2.64 -15.25
CA GLY A 14 -8.38 -2.23 -13.97
C GLY A 14 -9.27 -1.01 -14.09
N GLN A 15 -8.90 -0.05 -14.95
CA GLN A 15 -9.73 1.09 -15.27
C GLN A 15 -11.01 0.67 -16.03
N PHE A 16 -10.89 -0.22 -17.02
CA PHE A 16 -12.03 -0.73 -17.79
C PHE A 16 -13.01 -1.54 -16.92
N LEU A 17 -12.49 -2.40 -16.04
CA LEU A 17 -13.30 -3.13 -15.06
C LEU A 17 -13.96 -2.20 -14.05
N SER A 18 -13.25 -1.17 -13.59
CA SER A 18 -13.79 -0.18 -12.67
C SER A 18 -14.87 0.70 -13.31
N ASP A 19 -14.84 0.93 -14.61
CA ASP A 19 -15.92 1.66 -15.30
C ASP A 19 -17.17 0.80 -15.48
N LEU A 20 -17.02 -0.54 -15.49
CA LEU A 20 -18.13 -1.48 -15.54
C LEU A 20 -18.80 -1.69 -14.16
N ILE A 21 -18.02 -1.57 -13.09
CA ILE A 21 -18.47 -1.66 -11.70
C ILE A 21 -18.67 -0.23 -11.18
N SER A 22 -19.93 0.22 -11.13
CA SER A 22 -20.33 1.59 -10.70
C SER A 22 -20.12 1.87 -9.19
N PHE A 23 -19.11 1.27 -8.57
CA PHE A 23 -18.82 1.38 -7.15
C PHE A 23 -17.75 2.47 -6.92
N PRO A 24 -17.84 3.29 -5.85
CA PRO A 24 -16.93 4.41 -5.58
C PRO A 24 -15.55 3.98 -5.04
N ILE A 25 -14.95 2.92 -5.60
CA ILE A 25 -13.57 2.54 -5.28
C ILE A 25 -12.62 3.26 -6.25
N PRO A 26 -11.51 3.84 -5.77
CA PRO A 26 -10.50 4.42 -6.65
C PRO A 26 -9.96 3.38 -7.64
N LYS A 27 -9.90 3.73 -8.92
CA LYS A 27 -9.45 2.84 -10.02
C LYS A 27 -8.10 2.16 -9.75
N THR A 28 -7.21 2.85 -9.04
CA THR A 28 -5.89 2.34 -8.63
C THR A 28 -5.96 1.11 -7.73
N ILE A 29 -6.99 1.02 -6.87
CA ILE A 29 -7.19 -0.13 -5.98
C ILE A 29 -7.60 -1.36 -6.79
N ILE A 30 -8.52 -1.21 -7.76
CA ILE A 30 -8.93 -2.32 -8.65
C ILE A 30 -7.73 -2.85 -9.45
N ALA A 31 -6.92 -1.96 -10.03
CA ALA A 31 -5.72 -2.36 -10.75
C ALA A 31 -4.74 -3.14 -9.85
N SER A 32 -4.58 -2.73 -8.58
CA SER A 32 -3.72 -3.41 -7.61
C SER A 32 -4.23 -4.80 -7.24
N LEU A 33 -5.55 -4.96 -7.10
CA LEU A 33 -6.21 -6.25 -6.84
C LEU A 33 -6.08 -7.21 -8.02
N ILE A 34 -6.28 -6.71 -9.24
CA ILE A 34 -6.12 -7.53 -10.46
C ILE A 34 -4.68 -8.00 -10.59
N LEU A 35 -3.71 -7.11 -10.36
CA LEU A 35 -2.30 -7.48 -10.38
C LEU A 35 -2.00 -8.53 -9.31
N PHE A 36 -2.56 -8.38 -8.11
CA PHE A 36 -2.42 -9.35 -7.03
C PHE A 36 -2.95 -10.74 -7.43
N VAL A 37 -4.15 -10.82 -7.99
CA VAL A 37 -4.74 -12.08 -8.46
C VAL A 37 -3.90 -12.71 -9.58
N LEU A 38 -3.39 -11.90 -10.52
CA LEU A 38 -2.53 -12.41 -11.60
C LEU A 38 -1.18 -12.97 -11.10
N LEU A 39 -0.69 -12.42 -10.00
CA LEU A 39 0.52 -12.86 -9.30
C LEU A 39 0.26 -14.17 -8.53
N GLU A 40 -0.89 -14.27 -7.87
CA GLU A 40 -1.33 -15.47 -7.14
C GLU A 40 -1.53 -16.66 -8.09
N LEU A 41 -2.13 -16.42 -9.25
CA LEU A 41 -2.29 -17.41 -10.32
C LEU A 41 -0.96 -17.78 -11.01
N LYS A 42 0.18 -17.22 -10.58
CA LYS A 42 1.54 -17.39 -11.15
C LYS A 42 1.65 -17.11 -12.66
N VAL A 43 0.65 -16.45 -13.25
CA VAL A 43 0.66 -16.01 -14.65
C VAL A 43 1.76 -14.95 -14.84
N VAL A 44 1.97 -14.12 -13.83
CA VAL A 44 3.03 -13.10 -13.80
C VAL A 44 4.02 -13.45 -12.68
N LYS A 45 5.31 -13.63 -13.01
CA LYS A 45 6.36 -13.78 -11.99
C LYS A 45 6.71 -12.43 -11.40
N VAL A 46 6.80 -12.37 -10.07
CA VAL A 46 7.27 -11.18 -9.33
C VAL A 46 8.62 -10.70 -9.84
N ASP A 47 9.51 -11.63 -10.20
CA ASP A 47 10.85 -11.32 -10.71
C ASP A 47 10.81 -10.54 -12.03
N TYR A 48 9.75 -10.72 -12.82
CA TYR A 48 9.55 -9.92 -14.03
C TYR A 48 9.23 -8.45 -13.70
N LEU A 49 8.66 -8.14 -12.54
CA LEU A 49 8.33 -6.77 -12.14
C LEU A 49 9.46 -6.09 -11.34
N ARG A 50 10.36 -6.86 -10.70
CA ARG A 50 11.44 -6.31 -9.86
C ARG A 50 12.27 -5.24 -10.55
N GLY A 51 12.66 -5.45 -11.81
CA GLY A 51 13.51 -4.50 -12.55
C GLY A 51 12.92 -3.08 -12.64
N ILE A 52 11.65 -2.97 -13.05
CA ILE A 52 10.96 -1.68 -13.15
C ILE A 52 10.59 -1.12 -11.77
N LEU A 53 10.23 -1.99 -10.82
CA LEU A 53 9.92 -1.59 -9.44
C LEU A 53 11.14 -1.00 -8.74
N ASP A 54 12.34 -1.53 -8.97
CA ASP A 54 13.57 -1.00 -8.39
C ASP A 54 13.91 0.38 -8.93
N ILE A 55 13.73 0.62 -10.23
CA ILE A 55 13.90 1.95 -10.84
C ILE A 55 12.86 2.93 -10.27
N CYS A 56 11.60 2.52 -10.19
CA CYS A 56 10.51 3.36 -9.69
C CYS A 56 10.68 3.69 -8.20
N ARG A 57 11.08 2.70 -7.39
CA ARG A 57 11.37 2.85 -5.96
C ARG A 57 12.56 3.77 -5.73
N LYS A 58 13.64 3.61 -6.50
CA LYS A 58 14.84 4.45 -6.39
C LYS A 58 14.56 5.91 -6.74
N ASN A 59 13.69 6.16 -7.72
CA ASN A 59 13.33 7.50 -8.18
C ASN A 59 11.99 8.01 -7.62
N LEU A 60 11.46 7.37 -6.57
CA LEU A 60 10.13 7.67 -6.05
C LEU A 60 10.03 9.12 -5.53
N ALA A 61 11.06 9.60 -4.85
CA ALA A 61 11.15 10.99 -4.40
C ALA A 61 11.08 12.00 -5.55
N PHE A 62 11.70 11.68 -6.70
CA PHE A 62 11.65 12.53 -7.89
C PHE A 62 10.24 12.59 -8.48
N PHE A 63 9.46 11.50 -8.44
CA PHE A 63 8.06 11.52 -8.88
C PHE A 63 7.12 12.25 -7.93
N PHE A 64 7.44 12.30 -6.63
CA PHE A 64 6.67 13.08 -5.66
C PHE A 64 7.01 14.58 -5.66
N MET A 65 8.21 14.96 -6.11
CA MET A 65 8.63 16.37 -6.14
C MET A 65 7.67 17.27 -6.97
N PRO A 66 7.29 16.93 -8.22
CA PRO A 66 6.33 17.73 -8.99
C PRO A 66 4.98 17.89 -8.29
N VAL A 67 4.48 16.82 -7.68
CA VAL A 67 3.21 16.83 -6.94
C VAL A 67 3.31 17.75 -5.71
N GLY A 68 4.42 17.68 -4.97
CA GLY A 68 4.67 18.55 -3.83
C GLY A 68 4.74 20.03 -4.21
N VAL A 69 5.46 20.37 -5.28
CA VAL A 69 5.57 21.76 -5.77
C VAL A 69 4.20 22.27 -6.25
N ALA A 70 3.42 21.44 -6.95
CA ALA A 70 2.06 21.81 -7.37
C ALA A 70 1.18 22.16 -6.16
N ILE A 71 1.27 21.39 -5.08
CA ILE A 71 0.53 21.67 -3.84
C ILE A 71 1.04 22.97 -3.17
N MET A 72 2.36 23.20 -3.14
CA MET A 72 2.93 24.44 -2.58
C MET A 72 2.41 25.70 -3.29
N THR A 73 2.28 25.69 -4.62
CA THR A 73 1.71 26.83 -5.36
C THR A 73 0.26 27.12 -4.99
N LYS A 74 -0.52 26.09 -4.62
CA LYS A 74 -1.91 26.24 -4.17
C LYS A 74 -2.03 26.65 -2.70
N LEU A 75 -1.02 26.33 -1.90
CA LEU A 75 -1.00 26.68 -0.49
C LEU A 75 -0.47 28.09 -0.22
N GLY A 76 0.30 28.69 -1.13
CA GLY A 76 0.90 30.03 -0.95
C GLY A 76 -0.08 31.18 -0.74
N GLU A 77 -1.38 30.95 -0.93
CA GLU A 77 -2.46 31.92 -0.67
C GLU A 77 -2.98 31.90 0.78
N ARG A 78 -2.48 31.01 1.65
CA ARG A 78 -2.98 30.79 3.03
C ARG A 78 -1.96 31.19 4.11
N PRO A 79 -2.44 31.61 5.30
CA PRO A 79 -1.56 32.07 6.38
C PRO A 79 -0.61 30.98 6.87
N SER A 80 0.64 31.36 7.17
CA SER A 80 1.74 30.47 7.55
C SER A 80 1.50 29.59 8.79
N MET A 81 0.48 29.91 9.58
CA MET A 81 0.12 29.16 10.79
C MET A 81 -0.50 27.78 10.47
N ASP A 82 -1.16 27.63 9.32
CA ASP A 82 -1.86 26.39 8.96
C ASP A 82 -0.90 25.24 8.61
N TYR A 83 0.28 25.55 8.04
CA TYR A 83 1.29 24.54 7.72
C TYR A 83 1.81 23.83 8.96
N LEU A 84 1.99 24.59 10.04
CA LEU A 84 2.50 24.05 11.31
C LEU A 84 1.46 23.14 11.96
N LYS A 85 0.17 23.49 11.85
CA LYS A 85 -0.94 22.66 12.33
C LYS A 85 -1.04 21.35 11.55
N VAL A 86 -0.92 21.39 10.22
CA VAL A 86 -0.94 20.19 9.37
C VAL A 86 0.25 19.28 9.69
N LEU A 87 1.45 19.84 9.85
CA LEU A 87 2.65 19.07 10.21
C LEU A 87 2.47 18.34 11.55
N ILE A 88 2.00 19.05 12.58
CA ILE A 88 1.75 18.47 13.90
C ILE A 88 0.72 17.34 13.82
N VAL A 89 -0.40 17.57 13.13
CA VAL A 89 -1.45 16.54 12.96
C VAL A 89 -0.89 15.31 12.25
N MET A 90 -0.04 15.50 11.23
CA MET A 90 0.53 14.39 10.48
C MET A 90 1.49 13.54 11.33
N ILE A 91 2.35 14.18 12.13
CA ILE A 91 3.27 13.49 13.06
C ILE A 91 2.47 12.71 14.11
N ILE A 92 1.50 13.37 14.76
CA ILE A 92 0.68 12.73 15.80
C ILE A 92 -0.10 11.56 15.20
N SER A 93 -0.75 11.74 14.05
CA SER A 93 -1.50 10.68 13.39
C SER A 93 -0.61 9.49 13.03
N THR A 94 0.59 9.74 12.50
CA THR A 94 1.56 8.69 12.16
C THR A 94 2.00 7.91 13.40
N CYS A 95 2.35 8.61 14.49
CA CYS A 95 2.71 7.98 15.76
C CYS A 95 1.56 7.15 16.33
N VAL A 96 0.34 7.68 16.34
CA VAL A 96 -0.85 6.96 16.83
C VAL A 96 -1.10 5.70 16.00
N ILE A 97 -1.10 5.80 14.67
CA ILE A 97 -1.28 4.64 13.77
C ILE A 97 -0.22 3.58 14.04
N MET A 98 1.05 3.99 14.18
CA MET A 98 2.15 3.07 14.45
C MET A 98 1.99 2.35 15.80
N ILE A 99 1.60 3.06 16.86
CA ILE A 99 1.35 2.47 18.18
C ILE A 99 0.19 1.49 18.13
N VAL A 100 -0.93 1.89 17.53
CA VAL A 100 -2.14 1.05 17.43
C VAL A 100 -1.86 -0.21 16.61
N THR A 101 -1.17 -0.07 15.47
CA THR A 101 -0.80 -1.20 14.61
C THR A 101 0.19 -2.14 15.30
N GLY A 102 1.18 -1.58 16.01
CA GLY A 102 2.12 -2.35 16.82
C GLY A 102 1.40 -3.17 17.89
N LYS A 103 0.53 -2.52 18.68
CA LYS A 103 -0.25 -3.21 19.72
C LYS A 103 -1.20 -4.25 19.16
N ALA A 104 -1.86 -3.97 18.04
CA ALA A 104 -2.70 -4.94 17.35
C ALA A 104 -1.89 -6.18 16.95
N THR A 105 -0.69 -5.97 16.41
CA THR A 105 0.22 -7.07 16.02
C THR A 105 0.69 -7.87 17.24
N ASP A 106 1.09 -7.20 18.33
CA ASP A 106 1.49 -7.86 19.58
C ASP A 106 0.37 -8.75 20.16
N ILE A 107 -0.87 -8.27 20.12
CA ILE A 107 -2.04 -9.05 20.56
C ILE A 107 -2.22 -10.28 19.67
N ILE A 108 -2.13 -10.13 18.35
CA ILE A 108 -2.25 -11.24 17.40
C ILE A 108 -1.17 -12.29 17.65
N ILE A 109 0.08 -11.87 17.85
CA ILE A 109 1.21 -12.77 18.14
C ILE A 109 0.99 -13.51 19.47
N GLY A 110 0.59 -12.79 20.53
CA GLY A 110 0.33 -13.40 21.84
C GLY A 110 -0.84 -14.41 21.84
N ILE A 111 -1.83 -14.22 20.96
CA ILE A 111 -2.91 -15.19 20.74
C ILE A 111 -2.38 -16.41 19.96
N GLN A 112 -1.58 -16.21 18.92
CA GLN A 112 -1.00 -17.30 18.13
C GLN A 112 -0.09 -18.19 18.98
N GLU A 113 0.74 -17.62 19.86
CA GLU A 113 1.59 -18.40 20.77
C GLU A 113 0.77 -19.28 21.73
N LYS A 114 -0.34 -18.76 22.28
CA LYS A 114 -1.23 -19.54 23.16
C LYS A 114 -1.94 -20.67 22.43
N ILE A 115 -2.33 -20.47 21.17
CA ILE A 115 -2.98 -21.51 20.36
C ILE A 115 -1.96 -22.58 19.94
N PHE A 116 -0.76 -22.20 19.54
CA PHE A 116 0.31 -23.13 19.16
C PHE A 116 0.76 -24.01 20.34
N LYS A 117 0.95 -23.42 21.54
CA LYS A 117 1.31 -24.18 22.76
C LYS A 117 0.22 -25.14 23.25
N ARG A 118 -1.03 -24.95 22.84
CA ARG A 118 -2.16 -25.82 23.19
C ARG A 118 -2.28 -27.03 22.26
N ASN A 119 -1.86 -26.90 20.99
CA ASN A 119 -1.81 -28.02 20.04
C ASN A 119 -0.68 -29.01 20.34
N ASP A 120 0.45 -28.56 20.89
CA ASP A 120 1.58 -29.43 21.25
C ASP A 120 1.26 -30.32 22.47
N LYS A 121 0.48 -29.82 23.45
CA LYS A 121 0.03 -30.61 24.61
C LYS A 121 -1.09 -31.61 24.33
N GLY A 122 -1.67 -31.61 23.12
CA GLY A 122 -2.73 -32.54 22.72
C GLY A 122 -2.22 -33.81 22.01
N GLY A 123 -0.93 -33.87 21.67
CA GLY A 123 -0.31 -35.00 20.95
C GLY A 123 0.39 -36.03 21.83
N ASP A 124 0.59 -35.76 23.12
CA ASP A 124 1.36 -36.61 24.05
C ASP A 124 0.46 -37.46 24.99
N ASN A 125 -0.81 -37.67 24.62
CA ASN A 125 -1.71 -38.60 25.34
C ASN A 125 -2.46 -39.50 24.35
N LYS A 126 -1.71 -40.19 23.48
CA LYS A 126 -2.23 -41.36 22.78
C LYS A 126 -1.26 -42.53 22.85
#